data_AF-A0AAD1RLL1-F1
#
_entry.id   AF-A0AAD1RLL1-F1
#
_cell.length_a   1.000
_cell.length_b   1.000
_cell.length_c   1.000
_cell.angle_alpha   90.00
_cell.angle_beta   90.00
_cell.angle_gamma   90.00
#
_symmetry.space_group_name_H-M   'P 1'
#
loop_
_entity.id
_entity.type
_entity.pdbx_description
1 polymer ?
#
loop_
_entity_poly.entity_id
_entity_poly.type
_entity_poly.pdbx_seq_one_letter_code
_entity_poly.pdbx_strand_id
1 'polypeptide(L)'
;MEYAEARRVVKKSIMKDKKYYKDGLAAEAEQAAHNSNMKQLYDTTKKLSGKYSKPERPVKDKEGKVITGLAQQMNRWSEHFEELLNRPAPPNPPDINPANKDLPITCGKPTREEIGKA
;
A
#
# COMPACT_ATOMS: atom_id res chain seq x y z
N MET A 1 -11.57 -17.76 27.07
CA MET A 1 -11.05 -18.99 26.42
C MET A 1 -11.47 -19.08 24.96
N GLU A 2 -12.73 -18.77 24.64
CA GLU A 2 -13.32 -18.82 23.29
C GLU A 2 -12.51 -18.13 22.17
N TYR A 3 -11.98 -16.92 22.40
CA TYR A 3 -11.20 -16.20 21.39
C TYR A 3 -9.88 -16.91 21.00
N ALA A 4 -9.21 -17.54 21.97
CA ALA A 4 -7.95 -18.24 21.72
C ALA A 4 -8.17 -19.50 20.86
N GLU A 5 -9.30 -20.17 21.05
CA GLU A 5 -9.71 -21.33 20.27
C GLU A 5 -10.13 -20.93 18.85
N ALA A 6 -10.98 -19.90 18.72
CA ALA A 6 -11.37 -19.34 17.43
C ALA A 6 -10.14 -18.94 16.60
N ARG A 7 -9.17 -18.25 17.21
CA ARG A 7 -7.91 -17.87 16.55
C ARG A 7 -7.11 -19.10 16.07
N ARG A 8 -7.05 -20.18 16.86
CA ARG A 8 -6.36 -21.42 16.48
C ARG A 8 -7.06 -22.09 15.29
N VAL A 9 -8.39 -22.14 15.29
CA VAL A 9 -9.19 -22.73 14.19
C VAL A 9 -9.00 -21.94 12.90
N VAL A 10 -9.15 -20.61 12.95
CA VAL A 10 -8.96 -19.73 11.78
C VAL A 10 -7.55 -19.88 11.23
N LYS A 11 -6.53 -19.91 12.08
CA LYS A 11 -5.14 -20.09 11.64
C LYS A 11 -4.91 -21.43 10.93
N LYS A 12 -5.53 -22.51 11.43
CA LYS A 12 -5.49 -23.84 10.78
C LYS A 12 -6.21 -23.81 9.43
N SER A 13 -7.38 -23.18 9.33
CA SER A 13 -8.11 -23.02 8.06
C SER A 13 -7.27 -22.28 7.03
N ILE A 14 -6.72 -21.11 7.39
CA ILE A 14 -5.88 -20.31 6.48
C ILE A 14 -4.66 -21.10 5.99
N MET A 15 -4.02 -21.88 6.87
CA MET A 15 -2.91 -22.74 6.46
C MET A 15 -3.35 -23.82 5.46
N LYS A 16 -4.52 -24.41 5.69
CA LYS A 16 -5.11 -25.43 4.83
C LYS A 16 -5.49 -24.86 3.46
N ASP A 17 -6.16 -23.71 3.43
CA ASP A 17 -6.57 -23.02 2.21
C ASP A 17 -5.34 -22.60 1.38
N LYS A 18 -4.30 -22.08 2.05
CA LYS A 18 -3.03 -21.76 1.40
C LYS A 18 -2.35 -22.99 0.79
N LYS A 19 -2.43 -24.13 1.46
CA LYS A 19 -1.91 -25.40 0.93
C LYS A 19 -2.72 -25.83 -0.30
N TYR A 20 -4.05 -25.85 -0.22
CA TYR A 20 -4.91 -26.22 -1.34
C TYR A 20 -4.70 -25.33 -2.57
N TYR A 21 -4.55 -24.02 -2.36
CA TYR A 21 -4.25 -23.10 -3.45
C TYR A 21 -2.93 -23.44 -4.17
N LYS A 22 -1.88 -23.75 -3.41
CA LYS A 22 -0.58 -24.14 -3.97
C LYS A 22 -0.65 -25.48 -4.69
N ASP A 23 -1.29 -26.46 -4.09
CA ASP A 23 -1.44 -27.80 -4.66
C ASP A 23 -2.25 -27.73 -5.97
N GLY A 24 -3.31 -26.90 -6.02
CA GLY A 24 -4.09 -26.67 -7.24
C GLY A 24 -3.29 -26.03 -8.37
N LEU A 25 -2.44 -25.03 -8.07
CA LEU A 25 -1.54 -24.43 -9.05
C LEU A 25 -0.49 -25.43 -9.56
N ALA A 26 0.00 -26.32 -8.70
CA ALA A 26 0.96 -27.36 -9.10
C ALA A 26 0.30 -28.36 -10.06
N ALA A 27 -0.91 -28.81 -9.77
CA ALA A 27 -1.67 -29.69 -10.66
C ALA A 27 -1.95 -29.03 -12.03
N GLU A 28 -2.26 -27.72 -12.05
CA GLU A 28 -2.43 -26.96 -13.29
C GLU A 28 -1.13 -26.92 -14.12
N ALA A 29 0.01 -26.74 -13.45
CA ALA A 29 1.33 -26.77 -14.10
C ALA A 29 1.63 -28.15 -14.70
N GLU A 30 1.37 -29.24 -13.97
CA GLU A 30 1.53 -30.61 -14.47
C GLU A 30 0.67 -30.87 -15.71
N GLN A 31 -0.61 -30.47 -15.67
CA GLN A 31 -1.51 -30.63 -16.81
C GLN A 31 -1.08 -29.80 -18.02
N ALA A 32 -0.57 -28.57 -17.80
CA ALA A 32 -0.06 -27.73 -18.87
C ALA A 32 1.19 -28.35 -19.52
N ALA A 33 2.09 -28.95 -18.73
CA ALA A 33 3.26 -29.66 -19.23
C ALA A 33 2.85 -30.89 -20.07
N HIS A 34 1.90 -31.69 -19.58
CA HIS A 34 1.36 -32.84 -20.31
C HIS A 34 0.77 -32.44 -21.67
N ASN A 35 0.05 -31.31 -21.71
CA ASN A 35 -0.57 -30.81 -22.94
C ASN A 35 0.37 -29.99 -23.82
N SER A 36 1.68 -29.94 -23.50
CA SER A 36 2.68 -29.10 -24.18
C SER A 36 2.31 -27.60 -24.26
N ASN A 37 1.47 -27.12 -23.32
CA ASN A 37 1.12 -25.70 -23.21
C ASN A 37 2.18 -24.95 -22.40
N MET A 38 3.31 -24.68 -23.06
CA MET A 38 4.48 -24.06 -22.44
C MET A 38 4.20 -22.66 -21.87
N LYS A 39 3.28 -21.90 -22.48
CA LYS A 39 2.90 -20.58 -22.00
C LYS A 39 2.21 -20.67 -20.63
N GLN A 40 1.23 -21.55 -20.51
CA GLN A 40 0.51 -21.74 -19.24
C GLN A 40 1.43 -22.31 -18.16
N LEU A 41 2.29 -23.29 -18.51
CA LEU A 41 3.30 -23.83 -17.60
C LEU A 41 4.23 -22.74 -17.04
N TYR A 42 4.72 -21.83 -17.91
CA TYR A 42 5.56 -20.72 -17.48
C TYR A 42 4.81 -19.75 -16.55
N ASP A 43 3.58 -19.37 -16.92
CA ASP A 43 2.77 -18.43 -16.14
C ASP A 43 2.41 -18.99 -14.74
N THR A 44 2.05 -20.28 -14.63
CA THR A 44 1.74 -20.95 -13.35
C THR A 44 2.99 -21.14 -12.49
N THR A 45 4.11 -21.56 -13.09
CA THR A 45 5.41 -21.68 -12.40
C THR A 45 5.89 -20.32 -11.91
N LYS A 46 5.68 -19.24 -12.68
CA LYS A 46 5.99 -17.87 -12.26
C LYS A 46 5.15 -17.44 -11.05
N LYS A 47 3.85 -17.75 -11.04
CA LYS A 47 2.97 -17.50 -9.87
C LYS A 47 3.40 -18.30 -8.64
N LEU A 48 3.75 -19.58 -8.80
CA LEU A 48 4.25 -20.45 -7.72
C LEU A 48 5.60 -20.00 -7.17
N SER A 49 6.53 -19.65 -8.07
CA SER A 49 7.89 -19.21 -7.72
C SER A 49 7.90 -17.87 -7.02
N GLY A 50 6.86 -17.05 -7.23
CA GLY A 50 6.33 -16.09 -6.26
C GLY A 50 7.38 -15.39 -5.40
N LYS A 51 8.48 -14.93 -6.02
CA LYS A 51 9.45 -14.07 -5.35
C LYS A 51 8.68 -12.79 -5.05
N TYR A 52 8.09 -12.73 -3.88
CA TYR A 52 7.51 -11.53 -3.32
C TYR A 52 8.67 -10.58 -3.03
N SER A 53 9.18 -9.93 -4.07
CA SER A 53 9.92 -8.70 -3.90
C SER A 53 8.84 -7.67 -3.57
N LYS A 54 8.74 -7.31 -2.30
CA LYS A 54 8.19 -6.00 -1.96
C LYS A 54 8.96 -5.02 -2.86
N PRO A 55 8.30 -4.20 -3.69
CA PRO A 55 8.92 -2.96 -4.11
C PRO A 55 8.95 -2.10 -2.84
N GLU A 56 9.91 -2.37 -1.97
CA GLU A 56 10.29 -1.45 -0.91
C GLU A 56 10.83 -0.26 -1.68
N ARG A 57 9.98 0.75 -1.89
CA ARG A 57 10.40 2.01 -2.51
C ARG A 57 11.37 2.62 -1.50
N PRO A 58 12.68 2.59 -1.77
CA PRO A 58 13.63 2.98 -0.75
C PRO A 58 13.52 4.49 -0.57
N VAL A 59 13.38 4.95 0.67
CA VAL A 59 13.45 6.38 0.99
C VAL A 59 14.89 6.83 0.72
N LYS A 60 15.06 7.98 0.05
CA LYS A 60 16.39 8.56 -0.20
C LYS A 60 16.67 9.69 0.78
N ASP A 61 17.94 9.84 1.15
CA ASP A 61 18.44 11.03 1.84
C ASP A 61 18.48 12.25 0.90
N LYS A 62 18.96 13.38 1.40
CA LYS A 62 19.02 14.64 0.64
C LYS A 62 20.05 14.56 -0.50
N GLU A 63 21.07 13.73 -0.35
CA GLU A 63 22.08 13.44 -1.37
C GLU A 63 21.61 12.38 -2.39
N GLY A 64 20.40 11.84 -2.24
CA GLY A 64 19.80 10.87 -3.16
C GLY A 64 20.24 9.42 -2.93
N LYS A 65 20.97 9.13 -1.86
CA LYS A 65 21.39 7.80 -1.45
C LYS A 65 20.26 7.10 -0.69
N VAL A 66 20.16 5.79 -0.91
CA VAL A 66 19.10 4.96 -0.36
C VAL A 66 19.29 4.72 1.14
N ILE A 67 18.23 4.98 1.91
CA ILE A 67 18.15 4.73 3.35
C ILE A 67 17.45 3.38 3.59
N THR A 68 18.16 2.47 4.25
CA THR A 68 17.67 1.10 4.54
C THR A 68 17.22 0.91 6.00
N GLY A 69 17.68 1.74 6.94
CA GLY A 69 17.33 1.63 8.35
C GLY A 69 16.03 2.34 8.74
N LEU A 70 15.17 1.68 9.52
CA LEU A 70 13.88 2.25 9.98
C LEU A 70 14.07 3.58 10.74
N ALA A 71 15.04 3.64 11.66
CA ALA A 71 15.32 4.85 12.44
C ALA A 71 15.76 6.01 11.53
N GLN A 72 16.61 5.73 10.54
CA GLN A 72 17.06 6.74 9.58
C GLN A 72 15.92 7.19 8.66
N GLN A 73 15.01 6.29 8.27
CA GLN A 73 13.81 6.67 7.54
C GLN A 73 12.92 7.59 8.36
N MET A 74 12.69 7.29 9.64
CA MET A 74 11.91 8.16 10.54
C MET A 74 12.54 9.53 10.69
N ASN A 75 13.87 9.60 10.88
CA ASN A 75 14.59 10.87 10.92
C ASN A 75 14.43 11.67 9.61
N ARG A 76 14.57 11.00 8.46
CA ARG A 76 14.39 11.64 7.15
C ARG A 76 12.98 12.18 6.95
N TRP A 77 11.96 11.49 7.47
CA TRP A 77 10.58 11.96 7.49
C TRP A 77 10.41 13.20 8.39
N SER A 78 10.94 13.17 9.62
CA SER A 78 10.90 14.31 10.53
C SER A 78 11.54 15.54 9.91
N GLU A 79 12.74 15.42 9.35
CA GLU A 79 13.44 16.53 8.67
C GLU A 79 12.60 17.12 7.53
N HIS A 80 11.96 16.28 6.71
CA HIS A 80 11.13 16.75 5.60
C HIS A 80 9.94 17.58 6.07
N PHE A 81 9.24 17.10 7.10
CA PHE A 81 8.06 17.77 7.64
C PHE A 81 8.43 19.02 8.42
N GLU A 82 9.56 19.04 9.12
CA GLU A 82 10.04 20.24 9.82
C GLU A 82 10.31 21.39 8.84
N GLU A 83 10.97 21.12 7.70
CA GLU A 83 11.21 22.12 6.66
C GLU A 83 9.91 22.64 6.03
N LEU A 84 8.95 21.73 5.78
CA LEU A 84 7.71 22.07 5.08
C LEU A 84 6.74 22.85 5.97
N LEU A 85 6.58 22.43 7.23
CA LEU A 85 5.55 22.94 8.13
C LEU A 85 6.00 24.16 8.95
N ASN A 86 7.31 24.35 9.15
CA ASN A 86 7.85 25.46 9.94
C ASN A 86 8.46 26.58 9.08
N ARG A 87 8.04 26.69 7.81
CA ARG A 87 8.53 27.77 6.93
C ARG A 87 8.04 29.13 7.44
N PRO A 88 8.92 30.15 7.56
CA PRO A 88 8.48 31.50 7.90
C PRO A 88 7.52 32.04 6.83
N ALA A 89 6.64 32.97 7.24
CA ALA A 89 5.74 33.64 6.31
C ALA A 89 6.55 34.24 5.13
N PRO A 90 6.09 34.07 3.88
CA PRO A 90 6.82 34.60 2.73
C PRO A 90 6.97 36.12 2.85
N PRO A 91 8.13 36.69 2.47
CA PRO A 91 8.38 38.14 2.56
C PRO A 91 7.35 38.97 1.77
N ASN A 92 6.89 38.40 0.66
CA ASN A 92 5.84 38.95 -0.17
C ASN A 92 4.60 38.07 0.03
N PRO A 93 3.60 38.52 0.80
CA PRO A 93 2.33 37.82 0.85
C PRO A 93 1.74 37.79 -0.56
N PRO A 94 1.06 36.70 -0.95
CA PRO A 94 0.37 36.65 -2.23
C PRO A 94 -0.68 37.77 -2.27
N ASP A 95 -0.63 38.58 -3.32
CA ASP A 95 -1.67 39.56 -3.63
C ASP A 95 -2.87 38.83 -4.21
N ILE A 96 -3.76 38.40 -3.31
CA ILE A 96 -4.98 37.65 -3.66
C ILE A 96 -6.07 38.67 -3.93
N ASN A 97 -6.43 38.85 -5.21
CA ASN A 97 -7.60 39.63 -5.58
C ASN A 97 -8.84 39.06 -4.89
N PRO A 98 -9.72 39.91 -4.33
CA PRO A 98 -10.94 39.44 -3.70
C PRO A 98 -11.76 38.63 -4.71
N ALA A 99 -12.38 37.56 -4.25
CA ALA A 99 -13.29 36.81 -5.08
C ALA A 99 -14.45 37.72 -5.51
N ASN A 100 -14.81 37.71 -6.80
CA ASN A 100 -15.96 38.49 -7.28
C ASN A 100 -17.29 38.01 -6.69
N LYS A 101 -17.33 36.78 -6.16
CA LYS A 101 -18.49 36.16 -5.49
C LYS A 101 -17.99 35.15 -4.46
N ASP A 102 -18.63 35.15 -3.29
CA ASP A 102 -18.41 34.11 -2.29
C ASP A 102 -19.01 32.79 -2.77
N LEU A 103 -18.24 31.71 -2.65
CA LEU A 103 -18.74 30.37 -2.87
C LEU A 103 -19.50 29.93 -1.60
N PRO A 104 -20.66 29.27 -1.71
CA PRO A 104 -21.41 28.75 -0.56
C PRO A 104 -20.72 27.49 -0.01
N ILE A 105 -19.48 27.63 0.43
CA ILE A 105 -18.67 26.56 1.03
C ILE A 105 -18.76 26.70 2.54
N THR A 106 -19.20 25.64 3.21
CA THR A 106 -19.20 25.57 4.67
C THR A 106 -17.96 24.82 5.15
N CYS A 107 -17.20 25.42 6.07
CA CYS A 107 -16.12 24.74 6.79
C CYS A 107 -16.64 23.96 8.02
N GLY A 108 -17.96 23.84 8.16
CA GLY A 108 -18.60 23.07 9.21
C GLY A 108 -18.44 21.55 9.03
N LYS A 109 -18.99 20.79 9.98
CA LYS A 109 -19.02 19.33 9.87
C LYS A 109 -19.88 18.94 8.65
N PRO A 110 -19.40 18.01 7.80
CA PRO A 110 -20.17 17.55 6.66
C PRO A 110 -21.45 16.85 7.14
N THR A 111 -22.52 17.06 6.39
CA THR A 111 -23.81 16.42 6.62
C THR A 111 -23.76 14.95 6.19
N ARG A 112 -24.65 14.13 6.77
CA ARG A 112 -24.74 12.71 6.44
C ARG A 112 -25.04 12.46 4.95
N GLU A 113 -25.79 13.36 4.33
CA GLU A 113 -26.17 13.29 2.92
C GLU A 113 -25.00 13.61 2.00
N GLU A 114 -24.12 14.55 2.39
CA GLU A 114 -22.87 14.83 1.67
C GLU A 114 -21.91 13.64 1.74
N ILE A 115 -21.78 13.00 2.90
CA ILE A 115 -20.94 11.80 3.09
C ILE A 115 -21.46 10.62 2.27
N GLY A 116 -22.79 10.45 2.16
CA GLY A 116 -23.38 9.34 1.40
C GLY A 116 -23.35 9.51 -0.12
N LYS A 117 -23.07 10.71 -0.63
CA LYS A 117 -22.92 11.01 -2.07
C LYS A 117 -21.47 10.92 -2.57
N ALA A 118 -20.50 10.85 -1.67
CA ALA A 118 -19.08 10.65 -2.00
C ALA A 118 -18.79 9.19 -2.34
#